data_AF-A0A381XQU7-F1
#
_entry.id   AF-A0A381XQU7-F1
#
_cell.length_a   1.000
_cell.length_b   1.000
_cell.length_c   1.000
_cell.angle_alpha   90.00
_cell.angle_beta   90.00
_cell.angle_gamma   90.00
#
_symmetry.space_group_name_H-M   'P 1'
#
loop_
_entity.id
_entity.type
_entity.pdbx_description
1 polymer ?
#
loop_
_entity_poly.entity_id
_entity_poly.type
_entity_poly.pdbx_seq_one_letter_code
_entity_poly.pdbx_strand_id
1 'polypeptide(L)'
;MADRIEKDIIDLLLIPSTATLTSVMHQLGITNVFMHRVEPLCSGMKMAGPAFTLRYIPARQDLGTSVIDNLRDVQRIGIESIAPG
;
A
#
# COMPACT_ATOMS: atom_id res chain seq x y z
N MET A 1 4.63 -14.91 -0.95
CA MET A 1 3.32 -15.59 -1.06
C MET A 1 2.53 -15.08 0.12
N ALA A 2 1.79 -13.98 -0.05
CA ALA A 2 1.04 -13.40 1.07
C ALA A 2 -0.07 -14.38 1.42
N ASP A 3 -0.04 -14.90 2.65
CA ASP A 3 -1.18 -15.65 3.18
C ASP A 3 -2.41 -14.76 3.05
N ARG A 4 -3.47 -15.35 2.47
CA ARG A 4 -4.71 -14.65 2.18
C ARG A 4 -5.35 -14.28 3.52
N ILE A 5 -5.27 -13.00 3.91
CA ILE A 5 -5.95 -12.51 5.11
C ILE A 5 -7.45 -12.69 4.91
N GLU A 6 -8.12 -13.27 5.91
CA GLU A 6 -9.57 -13.45 5.85
C GLU A 6 -10.30 -12.10 5.84
N LYS A 7 -11.38 -12.02 5.07
CA LYS A 7 -12.15 -10.79 4.89
C LYS A 7 -12.63 -10.21 6.22
N ASP A 8 -13.04 -11.06 7.14
CA ASP A 8 -13.55 -10.67 8.46
C ASP A 8 -12.50 -9.88 9.26
N ILE A 9 -11.21 -10.21 9.11
CA ILE A 9 -10.12 -9.47 9.76
C ILE A 9 -10.01 -8.06 9.16
N ILE A 10 -10.13 -7.92 7.83
CA ILE A 10 -10.10 -6.63 7.15
C ILE A 10 -11.28 -5.76 7.61
N ASP A 11 -12.47 -6.35 7.68
CA ASP A 11 -13.68 -5.67 8.15
C ASP A 11 -13.55 -5.22 9.61
N LEU A 12 -12.93 -6.03 10.48
CA LEU A 12 -12.62 -5.65 11.86
C LEU A 12 -11.62 -4.50 11.95
N LEU A 13 -10.60 -4.46 11.08
CA LEU A 13 -9.62 -3.38 11.03
C LEU A 13 -10.22 -2.05 10.54
N LEU A 14 -11.34 -2.08 9.82
CA LEU A 14 -12.10 -0.89 9.42
C LEU A 14 -12.89 -0.26 10.56
N ILE A 15 -13.05 -0.91 11.71
CA ILE A 15 -13.79 -0.36 12.86
C ILE A 15 -12.98 0.72 13.60
N PRO A 16 -11.78 0.42 14.16
CA PRO A 16 -11.01 1.40 14.95
C PRO A 16 -10.41 2.52 14.09
N SER A 17 -10.01 3.63 14.72
CA SER A 17 -9.23 4.67 14.05
C SER A 17 -7.77 4.26 13.87
N THR A 18 -7.08 4.86 12.89
CA THR A 18 -5.62 4.67 12.71
C THR A 18 -4.82 5.12 13.94
N ALA A 19 -5.30 6.14 14.68
CA ALA A 19 -4.73 6.55 15.96
C ALA A 19 -4.83 5.45 17.03
N THR A 20 -5.98 4.75 17.10
CA THR A 20 -6.17 3.63 18.03
C THR A 20 -5.22 2.48 17.70
N LEU A 21 -5.13 2.11 16.41
CA LEU A 21 -4.20 1.06 15.96
C LEU A 21 -2.74 1.43 16.27
N THR A 22 -2.35 2.70 16.09
CA THR A 22 -1.01 3.19 16.41
C THR A 22 -0.69 3.05 17.90
N SER A 23 -1.64 3.35 18.78
CA SER A 23 -1.49 3.16 20.23
C SER A 23 -1.32 1.69 20.62
N VAL A 24 -2.10 0.79 20.02
CA VAL A 24 -1.97 -0.66 20.25
C VAL A 24 -0.60 -1.16 19.79
N MET A 25 -0.16 -0.76 18.58
CA MET A 25 1.17 -1.12 18.07
C MET A 25 2.30 -0.60 18.96
N HIS A 26 2.15 0.62 19.50
CA HIS A 26 3.11 1.20 20.44
C HIS A 26 3.20 0.40 21.74
N GLN A 27 2.06 -0.05 22.30
CA GLN A 27 2.04 -0.94 23.46
C GLN A 27 2.74 -2.28 23.19
N LEU A 28 2.74 -2.75 21.94
CA LEU A 28 3.48 -3.93 21.48
C LEU A 28 4.97 -3.65 21.17
N GLY A 29 5.45 -2.42 21.40
CA GLY A 29 6.83 -2.01 21.15
C GLY A 29 7.14 -1.65 19.69
N ILE A 30 6.12 -1.56 18.82
CA ILE A 30 6.29 -1.20 17.41
C ILE A 30 6.00 0.29 17.24
N THR A 31 7.05 1.08 17.00
CA THR A 31 6.96 2.56 17.07
C THR A 31 7.00 3.26 15.73
N ASN A 32 7.47 2.61 14.66
CA ASN A 32 7.53 3.17 13.30
C ASN A 32 6.42 2.59 12.41
N VAL A 33 5.16 2.98 12.68
CA VAL A 33 3.97 2.39 12.05
C VAL A 33 3.11 3.37 11.25
N PHE A 34 3.45 4.66 11.27
CA PHE A 34 2.66 5.70 10.61
C PHE A 34 3.47 6.41 9.53
N MET A 35 2.88 6.59 8.34
CA MET A 35 3.49 7.34 7.25
C MET A 35 3.18 8.83 7.39
N HIS A 36 4.20 9.63 7.67
CA HIS A 36 4.05 11.08 7.74
C HIS A 36 3.90 11.71 6.36
N ARG A 37 3.15 12.82 6.27
CA ARG A 37 2.93 13.60 5.04
C ARG A 37 2.19 12.83 3.93
N VAL A 38 1.41 11.82 4.32
CA VAL A 38 0.46 11.13 3.45
C VAL A 38 -0.94 11.50 3.93
N GLU A 39 -1.78 11.99 3.02
CA GLU A 39 -3.10 12.53 3.33
C GLU A 39 -4.15 11.98 2.34
N PRO A 40 -5.41 11.76 2.77
CA PRO A 40 -6.46 11.30 1.88
C PRO A 40 -6.84 12.38 0.87
N LEU A 41 -7.15 11.96 -0.36
CA LEU A 41 -7.56 12.89 -1.43
C LEU A 41 -8.94 13.51 -1.19
N CYS A 42 -9.83 12.78 -0.50
CA CYS A 42 -11.16 13.23 -0.13
C CYS A 42 -11.52 12.77 1.29
N SER A 43 -12.47 13.46 1.92
CA SER A 43 -13.01 13.04 3.22
C SER A 43 -13.69 11.67 3.10
N GLY A 44 -13.58 10.87 4.17
CA GLY A 44 -14.22 9.55 4.22
C GLY A 44 -13.46 8.41 3.52
N MET A 45 -12.29 8.66 2.90
CA MET A 45 -11.46 7.62 2.28
C MET A 45 -10.69 6.80 3.33
N LYS A 46 -11.39 5.91 4.04
CA LYS A 46 -10.81 4.92 4.97
C LYS A 46 -10.71 3.56 4.29
N MET A 47 -9.57 2.90 4.42
CA MET A 47 -9.34 1.55 3.86
C MET A 47 -8.47 0.70 4.79
N ALA A 48 -8.60 -0.62 4.66
CA ALA A 48 -7.74 -1.62 5.26
C ALA A 48 -7.60 -2.76 4.24
N GLY A 49 -6.43 -3.38 4.18
CA GLY A 49 -6.13 -4.37 3.16
C GLY A 49 -4.67 -4.85 3.24
N PRO A 50 -4.32 -5.94 2.54
CA PRO A 50 -2.93 -6.38 2.45
C PRO A 50 -2.09 -5.33 1.70
N ALA A 51 -0.83 -5.16 2.13
CA ALA A 51 0.09 -4.26 1.47
C ALA A 51 0.62 -4.88 0.16
N PHE A 52 0.45 -4.17 -0.95
CA PHE A 52 1.17 -4.42 -2.20
C PHE A 52 2.25 -3.34 -2.37
N THR A 53 3.52 -3.72 -2.28
CA THR A 53 4.64 -2.77 -2.26
C THR A 53 5.21 -2.52 -3.65
N LEU A 54 5.19 -1.27 -4.09
CA LEU A 54 5.87 -0.81 -5.31
C LEU A 54 7.07 0.06 -4.96
N ARG A 55 8.16 -0.09 -5.71
CA ARG A 55 9.35 0.76 -5.58
C ARG A 55 9.61 1.47 -6.91
N TYR A 56 9.55 2.79 -6.86
CA TYR A 56 9.95 3.64 -7.97
C TYR A 56 11.39 4.10 -7.80
N ILE A 57 12.07 4.26 -8.93
CA ILE A 57 13.33 4.98 -9.03
C ILE A 57 13.07 6.25 -9.85
N PRO A 58 13.75 7.37 -9.56
CA PRO A 58 13.62 8.57 -10.37
C PRO A 58 13.90 8.27 -11.84
N ALA A 59 13.10 8.87 -12.73
CA ALA A 59 13.32 8.76 -14.16
C ALA A 59 14.70 9.33 -14.52
N ARG A 60 15.43 8.60 -15.35
CA ARG A 60 16.78 8.95 -15.77
C ARG A 60 16.80 9.16 -17.26
N GLN A 61 16.95 10.42 -17.67
CA GLN A 61 17.00 10.80 -19.09
C GLN A 61 18.14 10.10 -19.84
N ASP A 62 19.26 9.86 -19.15
CA ASP A 62 20.44 9.19 -19.68
C ASP A 62 20.27 7.67 -19.86
N LEU A 63 19.35 7.03 -19.12
CA LEU A 63 19.18 5.58 -19.13
C LEU A 63 18.02 5.05 -19.97
N GLY A 64 17.19 5.91 -20.56
CA GLY A 64 16.23 5.43 -21.54
C GLY A 64 15.01 6.30 -21.73
N THR A 65 14.94 6.89 -22.92
CA THR A 65 13.70 7.25 -23.63
C THR A 65 13.31 6.09 -24.55
N SER A 66 13.43 4.84 -24.10
CA SER A 66 12.93 3.71 -24.90
C SER A 66 11.40 3.74 -24.90
N VAL A 67 10.80 3.49 -26.05
CA VAL A 67 9.34 3.32 -26.19
C VAL A 67 8.86 2.34 -25.13
N ILE A 68 7.88 2.74 -24.32
CA ILE A 68 7.31 1.89 -23.27
C ILE A 68 6.69 0.67 -23.96
N ASP A 69 7.30 -0.50 -23.77
CA ASP A 69 6.70 -1.77 -24.20
C ASP A 69 5.61 -2.14 -23.19
N ASN A 70 4.36 -1.86 -23.56
CA ASN A 70 3.20 -2.11 -22.75
C ASN A 70 3.00 -3.59 -22.36
N LEU A 71 3.66 -4.56 -23.01
CA LEU A 71 3.59 -5.98 -22.64
C LEU A 71 4.61 -6.36 -21.55
N ARG A 72 5.64 -5.53 -21.35
CA ARG A 72 6.77 -5.83 -20.45
C ARG A 72 6.99 -4.75 -19.39
N ASP A 73 6.17 -3.70 -19.39
CA ASP A 73 6.23 -2.65 -18.39
C ASP A 73 6.01 -3.24 -16.99
N VAL A 74 7.06 -3.22 -16.18
CA VAL A 74 7.08 -3.78 -14.83
C VAL A 74 6.12 -3.08 -13.87
N GLN A 75 5.84 -1.80 -14.10
CA GLN A 75 4.86 -1.04 -13.29
C GLN A 75 3.45 -1.51 -13.63
N ARG A 76 3.15 -1.64 -14.93
CA ARG A 76 1.86 -2.14 -15.40
C ARG A 76 1.61 -3.56 -14.91
N ILE A 77 2.57 -4.47 -15.11
CA ILE A 77 2.47 -5.87 -14.65
C ILE A 77 2.25 -5.90 -13.13
N GLY A 78 2.94 -5.04 -12.37
CA GLY A 78 2.72 -4.88 -10.94
C GLY A 78 1.27 -4.50 -10.62
N ILE A 79 0.73 -3.46 -11.26
CA ILE A 79 -0.64 -2.99 -11.06
C ILE A 79 -1.67 -4.06 -11.45
N GLU A 80 -1.51 -4.71 -12.60
CA GLU A 80 -2.43 -5.76 -13.07
C GLU A 80 -2.41 -7.02 -12.21
N SER A 81 -1.32 -7.24 -11.45
CA SER A 81 -1.22 -8.35 -10.51
C SER A 81 -1.89 -8.11 -9.16
N ILE A 82 -2.38 -6.90 -8.90
CA ILE A 82 -3.04 -6.56 -7.62
C ILE A 82 -4.35 -7.35 -7.50
N ALA A 83 -4.45 -8.15 -6.44
CA ALA A 83 -5.66 -8.90 -6.11
C ALA A 83 -6.68 -8.01 -5.36
N PRO A 84 -7.98 -8.38 -5.37
CA PRO A 84 -8.98 -7.69 -4.56
C PRO A 84 -8.67 -7.76 -3.06
N GLY A 85 -8.89 -6.64 -2.36
CA GLY A 85 -8.61 -6.45 -0.93
C GLY A 85 -8.03 -5.07 -0.69
#